data_AF-A0A1A9Z1J1-F1
#
_entry.id   AF-A0A1A9Z1J1-F1
#
_cell.length_a   1.000
_cell.length_b   1.000
_cell.length_c   1.000
_cell.angle_alpha   90.00
_cell.angle_beta   90.00
_cell.angle_gamma   90.00
#
_symmetry.space_group_name_H-M   'P 1'
#
loop_
_entity.id
_entity.type
_entity.pdbx_description
1 polymer ?
#
loop_
_entity_poly.entity_id
_entity_poly.type
_entity_poly.pdbx_seq_one_letter_code
_entity_poly.pdbx_strand_id
1 'polypeptide(L)'
;MQIKKKYFDVIVIGAGGSGMRSALEITKHNSSCALISKVFPTRSHTVSAQGGITVALGNIHEDDWQWHMYDTVKGSDYIGDQDAIEYMCKSGPESVLELERMGLPFSRSNDGKIYQRAFGGQSIKYGKKQASRTAAAADRTGHALLHTLYQQNIKHNTKIYSEWYALDLVKNEENAIVGCTAICISTGEIVYFKSRITVLATGGAGRIYQSTTNAHINTGDGIGMALRAGIPVQDMEMWQFHPTGIAGSGVLVTEGCRGEGGYLLNKDGERFMERYAPNAKDLASRDIVSRAIMIEILENRGFSNYLGSHVKLKLDHLGNPIKEPIPVIPTCHYMMGGIPTKINGQVISINHKNENIDI
;
A
#
# COMPACT_ATOMS: atom_id res chain seq x y z
N MET A 1 1.09 11.71 38.86
CA MET A 1 0.89 10.30 38.49
C MET A 1 2.19 9.79 37.86
N GLN A 2 2.80 8.72 38.37
CA GLN A 2 4.07 8.20 37.83
C GLN A 2 3.76 7.23 36.68
N ILE A 3 4.05 7.63 35.43
CA ILE A 3 3.86 6.78 34.25
C ILE A 3 4.98 5.74 34.18
N LYS A 4 4.60 4.47 33.96
CA LYS A 4 5.54 3.37 33.75
C LYS A 4 6.31 3.57 32.44
N LYS A 5 7.61 3.25 32.48
CA LYS A 5 8.51 3.39 31.33
C LYS A 5 8.97 2.03 30.83
N LYS A 6 9.02 1.85 29.52
CA LYS A 6 9.70 0.75 28.84
C LYS A 6 10.78 1.32 27.93
N TYR A 7 11.93 0.68 27.87
CA TYR A 7 13.11 1.17 27.16
C TYR A 7 13.46 0.20 26.04
N PHE A 8 13.65 0.74 24.84
CA PHE A 8 14.09 0.02 23.64
C PHE A 8 15.03 0.92 22.83
N ASP A 9 15.89 0.35 22.01
CA ASP A 9 16.70 1.12 21.05
C ASP A 9 15.78 1.70 19.97
N VAL A 10 14.89 0.85 19.46
CA VAL A 10 13.92 1.20 18.42
C VAL A 10 12.51 0.81 18.84
N ILE A 11 11.54 1.70 18.60
CA ILE A 11 10.12 1.32 18.57
C ILE A 11 9.57 1.45 17.15
N VAL A 12 8.75 0.49 16.74
CA VAL A 12 8.04 0.50 15.47
C VAL A 12 6.54 0.52 15.76
N ILE A 13 5.84 1.56 15.30
CA ILE A 13 4.43 1.80 15.57
C ILE A 13 3.62 1.40 14.32
N GLY A 14 3.04 0.21 14.38
CA GLY A 14 2.25 -0.42 13.32
C GLY A 14 2.86 -1.75 12.87
N ALA A 15 2.06 -2.82 12.82
CA ALA A 15 2.51 -4.16 12.42
C ALA A 15 1.92 -4.62 11.07
N GLY A 16 1.83 -3.69 10.11
CA GLY A 16 1.61 -4.01 8.71
C GLY A 16 2.86 -4.57 8.03
N GLY A 17 2.84 -4.67 6.70
CA GLY A 17 3.99 -5.16 5.93
C GLY A 17 5.28 -4.36 6.18
N SER A 18 5.20 -3.02 6.15
CA SER A 18 6.36 -2.14 6.41
C SER A 18 6.89 -2.33 7.83
N GLY A 19 6.04 -2.16 8.85
CA GLY A 19 6.47 -2.26 10.25
C GLY A 19 7.02 -3.63 10.64
N MET A 20 6.44 -4.73 10.15
CA MET A 20 6.99 -6.06 10.39
C MET A 20 8.30 -6.31 9.65
N ARG A 21 8.49 -5.80 8.43
CA ARG A 21 9.77 -5.92 7.71
C ARG A 21 10.87 -5.10 8.39
N SER A 22 10.56 -3.88 8.85
CA SER A 22 11.49 -3.03 9.61
C SER A 22 11.87 -3.68 10.93
N ALA A 23 10.89 -4.10 11.74
CA ALA A 23 11.15 -4.74 13.04
C ALA A 23 11.95 -6.04 12.90
N LEU A 24 11.70 -6.82 11.85
CA LEU A 24 12.48 -8.01 11.53
C LEU A 24 13.96 -7.66 11.26
N GLU A 25 14.24 -6.64 10.45
CA GLU A 25 15.62 -6.26 10.15
C GLU A 25 16.35 -5.74 11.39
N ILE A 26 15.70 -4.86 12.15
CA ILE A 26 16.26 -4.30 13.39
C ILE A 26 16.59 -5.43 14.37
N THR A 27 15.70 -6.42 14.50
CA THR A 27 15.89 -7.57 15.39
C THR A 27 17.02 -8.48 14.92
N LYS A 28 17.17 -8.72 13.60
CA LYS A 28 18.30 -9.48 13.04
C LYS A 28 19.66 -8.82 13.33
N HIS A 29 19.70 -7.50 13.47
CA HIS A 29 20.89 -6.73 13.84
C HIS A 29 21.09 -6.58 15.36
N ASN A 30 20.41 -7.39 16.20
CA ASN A 30 20.54 -7.43 17.65
C ASN A 30 20.24 -6.12 18.40
N SER A 31 19.52 -5.19 17.78
CA SER A 31 19.01 -3.99 18.46
C SER A 31 17.70 -4.31 19.18
N SER A 32 17.48 -3.76 20.38
CA SER A 32 16.23 -3.99 21.09
C SER A 32 15.08 -3.25 20.39
N CYS A 33 14.08 -4.01 19.91
CA CYS A 33 12.98 -3.49 19.11
C CYS A 33 11.62 -3.84 19.72
N ALA A 34 10.77 -2.83 19.96
CA ALA A 34 9.37 -3.04 20.28
C ALA A 34 8.47 -2.80 19.07
N LEU A 35 7.75 -3.82 18.62
CA LEU A 35 6.74 -3.70 17.56
C LEU A 35 5.36 -3.50 18.19
N ILE A 36 4.84 -2.28 18.14
CA ILE A 36 3.58 -1.86 18.75
C ILE A 36 2.47 -1.90 17.69
N SER A 37 1.33 -2.52 17.98
CA SER A 37 0.20 -2.57 17.04
C SER A 37 -1.14 -2.51 17.75
N LYS A 38 -2.06 -1.67 17.27
CA LYS A 38 -3.40 -1.52 17.85
C LYS A 38 -4.36 -2.69 17.57
N VAL A 39 -3.99 -3.54 16.63
CA VAL A 39 -4.66 -4.83 16.35
C VAL A 39 -3.63 -5.94 16.35
N PHE A 40 -4.08 -7.19 16.46
CA PHE A 40 -3.20 -8.33 16.20
C PHE A 40 -2.52 -8.20 14.83
N PRO A 41 -1.19 -8.43 14.69
CA PRO A 41 -0.41 -8.06 13.49
C PRO A 41 -1.01 -8.50 12.16
N THR A 42 -1.53 -9.74 12.06
CA THR A 42 -2.12 -10.26 10.81
C THR A 42 -3.52 -9.72 10.50
N ARG A 43 -4.05 -8.79 11.31
CA ARG A 43 -5.28 -8.02 11.07
C ARG A 43 -5.01 -6.63 10.47
N SER A 44 -3.74 -6.27 10.27
CA SER A 44 -3.35 -5.04 9.58
C SER A 44 -3.85 -5.02 8.14
N HIS A 45 -4.14 -3.84 7.59
CA HIS A 45 -4.79 -3.73 6.28
C HIS A 45 -3.99 -4.32 5.10
N THR A 46 -2.67 -4.46 5.23
CA THR A 46 -1.83 -5.21 4.27
C THR A 46 -2.40 -6.61 3.97
N VAL A 47 -3.09 -7.26 4.92
CA VAL A 47 -3.72 -8.58 4.72
C VAL A 47 -4.75 -8.59 3.58
N SER A 48 -5.35 -7.43 3.31
CA SER A 48 -6.39 -7.27 2.29
C SER A 48 -5.82 -6.90 0.91
N ALA A 49 -4.51 -6.75 0.76
CA ALA A 49 -3.92 -6.50 -0.56
C ALA A 49 -4.04 -7.77 -1.44
N GLN A 50 -4.44 -7.58 -2.70
CA GLN A 50 -4.82 -8.69 -3.59
C GLN A 50 -3.80 -8.89 -4.71
N GLY A 51 -3.74 -7.92 -5.64
CA GLY A 51 -3.17 -8.07 -6.98
C GLY A 51 -1.72 -8.54 -7.07
N GLY A 52 -0.85 -8.12 -6.15
CA GLY A 52 0.53 -8.59 -6.11
C GLY A 52 1.54 -7.51 -5.73
N ILE A 53 2.82 -7.79 -5.99
CA ILE A 53 3.96 -6.90 -5.79
C ILE A 53 4.59 -6.64 -7.16
N THR A 54 4.60 -5.40 -7.62
CA THR A 54 5.19 -5.01 -8.91
C THR A 54 6.71 -4.98 -8.81
N VAL A 55 7.41 -5.81 -9.59
CA VAL A 55 8.87 -5.95 -9.55
C VAL A 55 9.44 -6.53 -10.84
N ALA A 56 10.57 -6.01 -11.33
CA ALA A 56 11.22 -6.47 -12.55
C ALA A 56 12.03 -7.76 -12.32
N LEU A 57 11.36 -8.90 -12.09
CA LEU A 57 12.02 -10.21 -11.96
C LEU A 57 12.38 -10.82 -13.32
N GLY A 58 11.68 -10.43 -14.39
CA GLY A 58 11.91 -10.96 -15.73
C GLY A 58 11.45 -12.43 -15.91
N ASN A 59 10.48 -12.90 -15.12
CA ASN A 59 10.08 -14.32 -15.16
C ASN A 59 9.13 -14.65 -16.32
N ILE A 60 8.31 -13.69 -16.78
CA ILE A 60 7.33 -13.88 -17.86
C ILE A 60 7.86 -13.42 -19.22
N HIS A 61 8.64 -12.35 -19.21
CA HIS A 61 9.34 -11.80 -20.37
C HIS A 61 10.62 -11.12 -19.86
N GLU A 62 11.58 -10.87 -20.76
CA GLU A 62 12.73 -10.01 -20.45
C GLU A 62 12.23 -8.67 -19.89
N ASP A 63 12.76 -8.24 -18.76
CA ASP A 63 12.36 -7.02 -18.08
C ASP A 63 13.57 -6.28 -17.53
N ASP A 64 13.39 -5.00 -17.27
CA ASP A 64 14.44 -4.11 -16.77
C ASP A 64 13.87 -3.23 -15.66
N TRP A 65 14.60 -3.09 -14.55
CA TRP A 65 14.21 -2.21 -13.46
C TRP A 65 14.12 -0.75 -13.91
N GLN A 66 14.84 -0.35 -14.96
CA GLN A 66 14.75 0.98 -15.56
C GLN A 66 13.42 1.21 -16.28
N TRP A 67 12.82 0.16 -16.87
CA TRP A 67 11.48 0.27 -17.46
C TRP A 67 10.42 0.40 -16.37
N HIS A 68 10.60 -0.34 -15.25
CA HIS A 68 9.77 -0.16 -14.06
C HIS A 68 9.91 1.27 -13.50
N MET A 69 11.13 1.80 -13.37
CA MET A 69 11.37 3.18 -12.94
C MET A 69 10.67 4.18 -13.86
N TYR A 70 10.79 4.03 -15.18
CA TYR A 70 10.10 4.89 -16.15
C TYR A 70 8.58 4.90 -15.95
N ASP A 71 7.99 3.71 -15.81
CA ASP A 71 6.55 3.57 -15.55
C ASP A 71 6.14 4.24 -14.24
N THR A 72 6.95 4.11 -13.19
CA THR A 72 6.68 4.73 -11.89
C THR A 72 6.82 6.26 -11.92
N VAL A 73 7.88 6.80 -12.54
CA VAL A 73 8.06 8.26 -12.70
C VAL A 73 6.90 8.86 -13.47
N LYS A 74 6.56 8.28 -14.63
CA LYS A 74 5.42 8.71 -15.43
C LYS A 74 4.10 8.55 -14.67
N GLY A 75 3.90 7.43 -13.97
CA GLY A 75 2.68 7.14 -13.21
C GLY A 75 2.50 8.03 -11.98
N SER A 76 3.59 8.57 -11.44
CA SER A 76 3.57 9.61 -10.39
C SER A 76 3.28 11.00 -10.93
N ASP A 77 3.05 11.15 -12.24
CA ASP A 77 2.91 12.44 -12.92
C ASP A 77 4.10 13.38 -12.65
N TYR A 78 5.31 12.81 -12.64
CA TYR A 78 6.60 13.48 -12.48
C TYR A 78 6.83 14.23 -11.15
N ILE A 79 5.96 14.06 -10.16
CA ILE A 79 6.18 14.61 -8.80
C ILE A 79 6.81 13.59 -7.84
N GLY A 80 6.99 12.33 -8.25
CA GLY A 80 7.72 11.35 -7.44
C GLY A 80 9.24 11.58 -7.48
N ASP A 81 9.87 11.57 -6.31
CA ASP A 81 11.31 11.73 -6.15
C ASP A 81 12.06 10.58 -6.86
N GLN A 82 12.79 10.92 -7.92
CA GLN A 82 13.33 9.90 -8.83
C GLN A 82 14.47 9.08 -8.23
N ASP A 83 15.21 9.62 -7.27
CA ASP A 83 16.24 8.89 -6.52
C ASP A 83 15.62 7.81 -5.62
N ALA A 84 14.50 8.12 -4.96
CA ALA A 84 13.73 7.14 -4.18
C ALA A 84 13.08 6.09 -5.08
N ILE A 85 12.53 6.49 -6.23
CA ILE A 85 11.97 5.57 -7.23
C ILE A 85 13.06 4.65 -7.80
N GLU A 86 14.24 5.19 -8.15
CA GLU A 86 15.38 4.41 -8.61
C GLU A 86 15.76 3.35 -7.57
N TYR A 87 15.95 3.76 -6.31
CA TYR A 87 16.29 2.85 -5.22
C TYR A 87 15.25 1.72 -5.09
N MET A 88 13.96 2.06 -5.11
CA MET A 88 12.87 1.09 -5.01
C MET A 88 12.87 0.10 -6.18
N CYS A 89 12.92 0.59 -7.42
CA CYS A 89 12.85 -0.26 -8.60
C CYS A 89 14.08 -1.16 -8.74
N LYS A 90 15.27 -0.62 -8.45
CA LYS A 90 16.55 -1.34 -8.53
C LYS A 90 16.70 -2.40 -7.43
N SER A 91 16.27 -2.10 -6.20
CA SER A 91 16.38 -3.01 -5.04
C SER A 91 15.22 -4.01 -4.94
N GLY A 92 14.12 -3.76 -5.66
CA GLY A 92 12.90 -4.55 -5.65
C GLY A 92 13.11 -6.05 -5.93
N PRO A 93 13.85 -6.46 -7.00
CA PRO A 93 14.05 -7.87 -7.32
C PRO A 93 14.64 -8.68 -6.16
N GLU A 94 15.71 -8.18 -5.55
CA GLU A 94 16.35 -8.85 -4.40
C GLU A 94 15.40 -8.92 -3.20
N SER A 95 14.68 -7.84 -2.92
CA SER A 95 13.71 -7.77 -1.81
C SER A 95 12.57 -8.79 -1.97
N VAL A 96 12.05 -8.97 -3.19
CA VAL A 96 10.98 -9.95 -3.46
C VAL A 96 11.49 -11.39 -3.41
N LEU A 97 12.72 -11.64 -3.89
CA LEU A 97 13.35 -12.95 -3.74
C LEU A 97 13.66 -13.27 -2.27
N GLU A 98 13.97 -12.27 -1.44
CA GLU A 98 14.09 -12.47 0.01
C GLU A 98 12.77 -12.96 0.62
N LEU A 99 11.63 -12.39 0.23
CA LEU A 99 10.31 -12.84 0.68
C LEU A 99 10.00 -14.28 0.26
N GLU A 100 10.39 -14.66 -0.96
CA GLU A 100 10.26 -16.05 -1.42
C GLU A 100 11.10 -17.01 -0.58
N ARG A 101 12.36 -16.65 -0.27
CA ARG A 101 13.24 -17.42 0.64
C ARG A 101 12.71 -17.48 2.08
N MET A 102 11.93 -16.48 2.51
CA MET A 102 11.20 -16.52 3.79
C MET A 102 10.00 -17.48 3.77
N GLY A 103 9.63 -18.03 2.62
CA GLY A 103 8.52 -18.95 2.44
C GLY A 103 7.22 -18.30 1.97
N LEU A 104 7.26 -17.10 1.35
CA LEU A 104 6.07 -16.50 0.76
C LEU A 104 5.55 -17.39 -0.38
N PRO A 105 4.31 -17.92 -0.30
CA PRO A 105 3.78 -18.88 -1.27
C PRO A 105 3.30 -18.20 -2.56
N PHE A 106 4.24 -17.63 -3.33
CA PHE A 106 3.94 -17.12 -4.67
C PHE A 106 3.36 -18.22 -5.56
N SER A 107 2.40 -17.86 -6.42
CA SER A 107 1.97 -18.70 -7.53
C SER A 107 3.16 -18.96 -8.46
N ARG A 108 3.13 -20.08 -9.18
CA ARG A 108 4.23 -20.53 -10.02
C ARG A 108 3.83 -20.62 -11.49
N SER A 109 4.76 -20.27 -12.36
CA SER A 109 4.71 -20.61 -13.79
C SER A 109 5.08 -22.08 -14.00
N ASN A 110 4.87 -22.59 -15.22
CA ASN A 110 5.15 -23.99 -15.57
C ASN A 110 6.63 -24.38 -15.40
N ASP A 111 7.55 -23.40 -15.46
CA ASP A 111 9.00 -23.58 -15.24
C ASP A 111 9.41 -23.43 -13.76
N GLY A 112 8.45 -23.31 -12.83
CA GLY A 112 8.69 -23.25 -11.39
C GLY A 112 9.09 -21.86 -10.85
N LYS A 113 9.19 -20.84 -11.71
CA LYS A 113 9.48 -19.47 -11.29
C LYS A 113 8.26 -18.78 -10.66
N ILE A 114 8.49 -17.65 -10.02
CA ILE A 114 7.41 -16.80 -9.49
C ILE A 114 6.56 -16.30 -10.66
N TYR A 115 5.28 -16.63 -10.65
CA TYR A 115 4.30 -16.12 -11.60
C TYR A 115 4.16 -14.59 -11.48
N GLN A 116 4.14 -13.90 -12.62
CA GLN A 116 3.84 -12.47 -12.70
C GLN A 116 2.66 -12.23 -13.66
N ARG A 117 1.82 -11.24 -13.36
CA ARG A 117 0.67 -10.84 -14.18
C ARG A 117 0.78 -9.40 -14.68
N ALA A 118 0.00 -9.07 -15.68
CA ALA A 118 -0.19 -7.69 -16.14
C ALA A 118 -0.92 -6.86 -15.08
N PHE A 119 -0.61 -5.57 -15.03
CA PHE A 119 -1.24 -4.60 -14.14
C PHE A 119 -1.26 -3.21 -14.77
N GLY A 120 -2.00 -2.28 -14.16
CA GLY A 120 -2.15 -0.92 -14.68
C GLY A 120 -0.81 -0.19 -14.78
N GLY A 121 -0.60 0.54 -15.88
CA GLY A 121 0.56 1.42 -16.06
C GLY A 121 1.90 0.71 -16.26
N GLN A 122 1.93 -0.58 -16.62
CA GLN A 122 3.16 -1.33 -16.83
C GLN A 122 3.51 -1.47 -18.31
N SER A 123 4.75 -1.12 -18.67
CA SER A 123 5.25 -1.21 -20.03
C SER A 123 6.68 -1.73 -20.12
N ILE A 124 7.03 -2.34 -21.26
CA ILE A 124 8.41 -2.65 -21.63
C ILE A 124 8.97 -1.57 -22.56
N LYS A 125 10.30 -1.40 -22.56
CA LYS A 125 11.05 -0.50 -23.44
C LYS A 125 10.53 0.95 -23.41
N TYR A 126 10.33 1.49 -22.21
CA TYR A 126 9.89 2.88 -21.99
C TYR A 126 8.55 3.22 -22.67
N GLY A 127 7.48 2.47 -22.38
CA GLY A 127 6.12 2.80 -22.84
C GLY A 127 5.64 2.08 -24.10
N LYS A 128 6.40 1.15 -24.68
CA LYS A 128 6.10 0.61 -26.02
C LYS A 128 5.04 -0.49 -26.06
N LYS A 129 5.01 -1.39 -25.07
CA LYS A 129 4.07 -2.52 -25.00
C LYS A 129 3.77 -2.86 -23.56
N GLN A 130 2.60 -3.41 -23.27
CA GLN A 130 2.22 -3.91 -21.94
C GLN A 130 3.27 -4.87 -21.36
N ALA A 131 3.63 -4.67 -20.10
CA ALA A 131 4.45 -5.59 -19.31
C ALA A 131 3.59 -6.41 -18.32
N SER A 132 4.15 -7.51 -17.83
CA SER A 132 3.57 -8.41 -16.84
C SER A 132 4.58 -8.63 -15.71
N ARG A 133 4.68 -7.67 -14.79
CA ARG A 133 5.70 -7.68 -13.74
C ARG A 133 5.15 -7.68 -12.31
N THR A 134 3.86 -7.90 -12.12
CA THR A 134 3.27 -8.04 -10.78
C THR A 134 3.34 -9.48 -10.28
N ALA A 135 4.29 -9.78 -9.41
CA ALA A 135 4.44 -11.06 -8.73
C ALA A 135 3.27 -11.31 -7.78
N ALA A 136 2.63 -12.47 -7.84
CA ALA A 136 1.37 -12.70 -7.15
C ALA A 136 1.26 -14.09 -6.47
N ALA A 137 0.52 -14.14 -5.37
CA ALA A 137 0.05 -15.37 -4.74
C ALA A 137 -1.48 -15.44 -4.90
N ALA A 138 -1.92 -15.99 -6.04
CA ALA A 138 -3.29 -15.85 -6.54
C ALA A 138 -3.73 -14.37 -6.44
N ASP A 139 -4.89 -14.09 -5.87
CA ASP A 139 -5.40 -12.75 -5.57
C ASP A 139 -5.32 -12.44 -4.06
N ARG A 140 -4.42 -13.11 -3.33
CA ARG A 140 -4.27 -13.01 -1.87
C ARG A 140 -2.83 -12.68 -1.47
N THR A 141 -2.13 -11.92 -2.29
CA THR A 141 -0.70 -11.65 -2.09
C THR A 141 -0.42 -10.92 -0.78
N GLY A 142 -1.30 -9.98 -0.38
CA GLY A 142 -1.20 -9.29 0.90
C GLY A 142 -1.36 -10.21 2.11
N HIS A 143 -2.30 -11.15 2.02
CA HIS A 143 -2.49 -12.19 3.05
C HIS A 143 -1.24 -13.06 3.19
N ALA A 144 -0.74 -13.59 2.07
CA ALA A 144 0.48 -14.39 2.02
C ALA A 144 1.68 -13.62 2.61
N LEU A 145 1.93 -12.40 2.12
CA LEU A 145 2.99 -11.52 2.58
C LEU A 145 2.93 -11.28 4.09
N LEU A 146 1.76 -10.89 4.60
CA LEU A 146 1.62 -10.50 6.00
C LEU A 146 1.82 -11.68 6.94
N HIS A 147 1.28 -12.85 6.59
CA HIS A 147 1.46 -14.07 7.37
C HIS A 147 2.92 -14.55 7.34
N THR A 148 3.58 -14.50 6.18
CA THR A 148 5.02 -14.83 6.09
C THR A 148 5.86 -13.90 6.97
N LEU A 149 5.65 -12.58 6.89
CA LEU A 149 6.39 -11.62 7.73
C LEU A 149 6.11 -11.82 9.23
N TYR A 150 4.87 -12.13 9.61
CA TYR A 150 4.54 -12.44 11.00
C TYR A 150 5.28 -13.69 11.48
N GLN A 151 5.27 -14.78 10.69
CA GLN A 151 6.02 -16.01 11.00
C GLN A 151 7.52 -15.73 11.15
N GLN A 152 8.09 -14.89 10.28
CA GLN A 152 9.50 -14.50 10.39
C GLN A 152 9.80 -13.69 11.66
N ASN A 153 8.91 -12.79 12.07
CA ASN A 153 9.06 -12.05 13.34
C ASN A 153 8.97 -13.00 14.55
N ILE A 154 8.09 -14.00 14.52
CA ILE A 154 8.04 -15.04 15.56
C ILE A 154 9.34 -15.86 15.58
N LYS A 155 9.83 -16.29 14.42
CA LYS A 155 11.09 -17.04 14.28
C LYS A 155 12.29 -16.30 14.88
N HIS A 156 12.34 -14.97 14.73
CA HIS A 156 13.43 -14.13 15.22
C HIS A 156 13.14 -13.51 16.60
N ASN A 157 12.06 -13.90 17.28
CA ASN A 157 11.69 -13.44 18.61
C ASN A 157 11.54 -11.91 18.73
N THR A 158 11.02 -11.25 17.70
CA THR A 158 10.68 -9.81 17.76
C THR A 158 9.73 -9.54 18.95
N LYS A 159 9.99 -8.50 19.74
CA LYS A 159 9.12 -8.16 20.88
C LYS A 159 7.85 -7.45 20.41
N ILE A 160 6.75 -8.19 20.30
CA ILE A 160 5.46 -7.68 19.83
C ILE A 160 4.59 -7.22 21.01
N TYR A 161 4.12 -5.98 20.94
CA TYR A 161 3.08 -5.38 21.77
C TYR A 161 1.78 -5.32 20.98
N SER A 162 1.10 -6.46 20.91
CA SER A 162 -0.20 -6.61 20.24
C SER A 162 -1.32 -5.97 21.05
N GLU A 163 -2.23 -5.27 20.37
CA GLU A 163 -3.36 -4.53 20.96
C GLU A 163 -2.92 -3.42 21.94
N TRP A 164 -1.88 -2.69 21.53
CA TRP A 164 -1.45 -1.43 22.15
C TRP A 164 -1.70 -0.28 21.18
N TYR A 165 -2.42 0.73 21.65
CA TYR A 165 -2.76 1.91 20.85
C TYR A 165 -1.79 3.05 21.18
N ALA A 166 -0.94 3.44 20.21
CA ALA A 166 -0.06 4.59 20.37
C ALA A 166 -0.89 5.88 20.36
N LEU A 167 -0.62 6.78 21.31
CA LEU A 167 -1.39 8.00 21.51
C LEU A 167 -0.71 9.19 20.83
N ASP A 168 0.50 9.51 21.29
CA ASP A 168 1.28 10.64 20.79
C ASP A 168 2.80 10.39 20.89
N LEU A 169 3.54 11.08 20.03
CA LEU A 169 5.00 11.14 20.09
C LEU A 169 5.43 11.95 21.31
N VAL A 170 6.57 11.58 21.91
CA VAL A 170 7.18 12.30 23.02
C VAL A 170 8.38 13.07 22.50
N LYS A 171 8.40 14.39 22.71
CA LYS A 171 9.53 15.27 22.41
C LYS A 171 10.33 15.56 23.67
N ASN A 172 11.66 15.67 23.55
CA ASN A 172 12.50 16.23 24.59
C ASN A 172 12.56 17.78 24.49
N GLU A 173 13.35 18.41 25.36
CA GLU A 173 13.55 19.88 25.37
C GLU A 173 14.25 20.41 24.10
N GLU A 174 14.98 19.55 23.39
CA GLU A 174 15.64 19.84 22.10
C GLU A 174 14.74 19.57 20.89
N ASN A 175 13.44 19.31 21.10
CA ASN A 175 12.45 18.94 20.09
C ASN A 175 12.68 17.60 19.37
N ALA A 176 13.65 16.77 19.78
CA ALA A 176 13.85 15.45 19.22
C ALA A 176 12.77 14.46 19.69
N ILE A 177 12.33 13.57 18.80
CA ILE A 177 11.42 12.47 19.16
C ILE A 177 12.18 11.42 19.98
N VAL A 178 11.70 11.15 21.19
CA VAL A 178 12.33 10.21 22.14
C VAL A 178 11.44 9.01 22.50
N GLY A 179 10.41 8.76 21.68
CA GLY A 179 9.48 7.64 21.86
C GLY A 179 8.02 8.04 21.68
N CYS A 180 7.12 7.23 22.26
CA CYS A 180 5.69 7.50 22.26
C CYS A 180 5.03 7.07 23.58
N THR A 181 3.88 7.65 23.88
CA THR A 181 2.96 7.08 24.87
C THR A 181 2.01 6.11 24.16
N ALA A 182 1.61 5.04 24.86
CA ALA A 182 0.63 4.09 24.34
C ALA A 182 -0.22 3.53 25.48
N ILE A 183 -1.46 3.16 25.14
CA ILE A 183 -2.40 2.50 26.05
C ILE A 183 -2.55 1.02 25.65
N CYS A 184 -2.46 0.14 26.64
CA CYS A 184 -2.80 -1.27 26.49
C CYS A 184 -4.31 -1.41 26.42
N ILE A 185 -4.86 -1.87 25.29
CA ILE A 185 -6.32 -1.91 25.09
C ILE A 185 -6.99 -2.85 26.10
N SER A 186 -6.36 -3.97 26.43
CA SER A 186 -6.94 -4.98 27.31
C SER A 186 -6.93 -4.61 28.80
N THR A 187 -6.01 -3.75 29.24
CA THR A 187 -5.84 -3.41 30.67
C THR A 187 -6.09 -1.94 31.01
N GLY A 188 -6.10 -1.06 30.01
CA GLY A 188 -6.11 0.40 30.21
C GLY A 188 -4.78 0.97 30.71
N GLU A 189 -3.72 0.16 30.85
CA GLU A 189 -2.41 0.62 31.31
C GLU A 189 -1.79 1.58 30.29
N ILE A 190 -1.45 2.80 30.73
CA ILE A 190 -0.71 3.78 29.92
C ILE A 190 0.79 3.66 30.23
N VAL A 191 1.58 3.53 29.18
CA VAL A 191 3.04 3.36 29.26
C VAL A 191 3.74 4.35 28.33
N TYR A 192 4.86 4.89 28.80
CA TYR A 192 5.83 5.57 27.94
C TYR A 192 6.84 4.57 27.39
N PHE A 193 6.83 4.37 26.08
CA PHE A 193 7.84 3.63 25.34
C PHE A 193 8.96 4.59 24.93
N LYS A 194 10.04 4.64 25.72
CA LYS A 194 11.22 5.45 25.43
C LYS A 194 12.11 4.75 24.41
N SER A 195 12.58 5.48 23.41
CA SER A 195 13.51 4.96 22.41
C SER A 195 14.50 6.00 21.88
N ARG A 196 15.52 5.51 21.18
CA ARG A 196 16.44 6.35 20.38
C ARG A 196 15.89 6.60 18.98
N ILE A 197 15.16 5.63 18.43
CA ILE A 197 14.56 5.70 17.09
C ILE A 197 13.09 5.29 17.20
N THR A 198 12.20 6.13 16.67
CA THR A 198 10.75 5.86 16.58
C THR A 198 10.33 5.79 15.12
N VAL A 199 9.86 4.63 14.68
CA VAL A 199 9.41 4.39 13.30
C VAL A 199 7.89 4.39 13.25
N LEU A 200 7.30 5.31 12.47
CA LEU A 200 5.86 5.31 12.19
C LEU A 200 5.56 4.44 10.97
N ALA A 201 4.79 3.37 11.17
CA ALA A 201 4.36 2.41 10.15
C ALA A 201 2.84 2.15 10.24
N THR A 202 2.07 3.20 10.51
CA THR A 202 0.65 3.13 10.94
C THR A 202 -0.35 2.89 9.82
N GLY A 203 0.09 2.84 8.56
CA GLY A 203 -0.79 2.74 7.39
C GLY A 203 -1.45 4.07 7.02
N GLY A 204 -2.44 4.00 6.11
CA GLY A 204 -3.14 5.17 5.56
C GLY A 204 -4.39 5.59 6.36
N ALA A 205 -5.15 6.51 5.77
CA ALA A 205 -6.29 7.17 6.42
C ALA A 205 -7.61 7.12 5.60
N GLY A 206 -7.83 6.10 4.78
CA GLY A 206 -8.99 6.07 3.87
C GLY A 206 -10.35 6.21 4.53
N ARG A 207 -10.46 6.00 5.85
CA ARG A 207 -11.70 6.20 6.63
C ARG A 207 -12.12 7.64 6.84
N ILE A 208 -11.37 8.62 6.32
CA ILE A 208 -11.87 10.00 6.19
C ILE A 208 -12.94 10.14 5.10
N TYR A 209 -13.01 9.19 4.15
CA TYR A 209 -14.03 9.16 3.11
C TYR A 209 -15.23 8.30 3.52
N GLN A 210 -16.40 8.69 3.01
CA GLN A 210 -17.66 7.97 3.25
C GLN A 210 -17.61 6.53 2.71
N SER A 211 -17.01 6.34 1.52
CA SER A 211 -16.78 5.03 0.93
C SER A 211 -15.28 4.83 0.67
N THR A 212 -14.74 3.73 1.18
CA THR A 212 -13.33 3.39 1.08
C THR A 212 -13.15 1.88 1.06
N THR A 213 -12.13 1.40 0.34
CA THR A 213 -11.72 -0.01 0.41
C THR A 213 -10.99 -0.33 1.71
N ASN A 214 -10.66 0.69 2.50
CA ASN A 214 -9.78 0.58 3.65
C ASN A 214 -10.51 -0.09 4.82
N ALA A 215 -9.78 -0.86 5.62
CA ALA A 215 -10.30 -1.40 6.86
C ALA A 215 -10.73 -0.28 7.82
N HIS A 216 -11.59 -0.59 8.79
CA HIS A 216 -12.04 0.38 9.80
C HIS A 216 -10.89 0.97 10.64
N ILE A 217 -9.75 0.29 10.68
CA ILE A 217 -8.56 0.70 11.42
C ILE A 217 -7.68 1.73 10.70
N ASN A 218 -7.95 2.05 9.43
CA ASN A 218 -7.15 2.99 8.63
C ASN A 218 -7.60 4.43 8.90
N THR A 219 -7.21 4.94 10.06
CA THR A 219 -7.70 6.20 10.65
C THR A 219 -6.67 7.33 10.62
N GLY A 220 -5.49 7.11 10.02
CA GLY A 220 -4.46 8.15 9.94
C GLY A 220 -3.80 8.49 11.27
N ASP A 221 -3.72 7.55 12.21
CA ASP A 221 -3.20 7.81 13.57
C ASP A 221 -1.80 8.41 13.54
N GLY A 222 -0.88 7.86 12.73
CA GLY A 222 0.49 8.39 12.60
C GLY A 222 0.55 9.79 11.98
N ILE A 223 -0.37 10.12 11.07
CA ILE A 223 -0.51 11.48 10.51
C ILE A 223 -0.95 12.45 11.62
N GLY A 224 -1.96 12.06 12.41
CA GLY A 224 -2.41 12.85 13.55
C GLY A 224 -1.31 13.06 14.60
N MET A 225 -0.54 12.00 14.92
CA MET A 225 0.59 12.06 15.84
C MET A 225 1.69 13.00 15.34
N ALA A 226 2.04 12.92 14.05
CA ALA A 226 3.04 13.78 13.43
C ALA A 226 2.64 15.25 13.48
N LEU A 227 1.41 15.57 13.05
CA LEU A 227 0.89 16.94 13.05
C LEU A 227 0.86 17.54 14.47
N ARG A 228 0.41 16.78 15.48
CA ARG A 228 0.41 17.23 16.87
C ARG A 228 1.81 17.43 17.45
N ALA A 229 2.82 16.74 16.92
CA ALA A 229 4.24 16.93 17.27
C ALA A 229 4.91 18.10 16.52
N GLY A 230 4.19 18.75 15.60
CA GLY A 230 4.72 19.82 14.74
C GLY A 230 5.53 19.31 13.55
N ILE A 231 5.34 18.05 13.15
CA ILE A 231 6.00 17.43 11.99
C ILE A 231 5.12 17.67 10.75
N PRO A 232 5.69 18.19 9.64
CA PRO A 232 4.91 18.43 8.43
C PRO A 232 4.49 17.13 7.75
N VAL A 233 3.51 17.26 6.87
CA VAL A 233 3.04 16.20 5.98
C VAL A 233 3.02 16.74 4.55
N GLN A 234 3.20 15.86 3.57
CA GLN A 234 3.41 16.19 2.17
C GLN A 234 2.36 15.50 1.29
N ASP A 235 1.97 16.14 0.19
CA ASP A 235 1.07 15.64 -0.87
C ASP A 235 -0.26 15.05 -0.36
N MET A 236 -0.82 15.64 0.70
CA MET A 236 -2.00 15.12 1.40
C MET A 236 -3.29 15.20 0.56
N GLU A 237 -3.31 16.01 -0.49
CA GLU A 237 -4.39 16.09 -1.48
C GLU A 237 -4.38 14.92 -2.46
N MET A 238 -3.24 14.21 -2.57
CA MET A 238 -3.08 13.10 -3.50
C MET A 238 -3.72 11.83 -2.94
N TRP A 239 -5.02 11.67 -3.19
CA TRP A 239 -5.80 10.48 -2.85
C TRP A 239 -6.12 9.63 -4.08
N GLN A 240 -5.68 8.38 -4.06
CA GLN A 240 -6.00 7.43 -5.11
C GLN A 240 -7.38 6.82 -4.88
N PHE A 241 -8.22 6.96 -5.89
CA PHE A 241 -9.45 6.20 -6.02
C PHE A 241 -9.16 4.98 -6.89
N HIS A 242 -9.30 3.78 -6.33
CA HIS A 242 -9.15 2.56 -7.10
C HIS A 242 -10.35 2.40 -8.02
N PRO A 243 -10.16 2.07 -9.32
CA PRO A 243 -11.25 2.08 -10.29
C PRO A 243 -12.39 1.11 -9.96
N THR A 244 -12.06 -0.01 -9.33
CA THR A 244 -12.97 -1.17 -9.18
C THR A 244 -13.29 -1.53 -7.72
N GLY A 245 -13.82 -0.57 -6.94
CA GLY A 245 -14.54 -0.91 -5.70
C GLY A 245 -15.95 -1.39 -6.01
N ILE A 246 -16.47 -2.39 -5.29
CA ILE A 246 -17.82 -2.92 -5.50
C ILE A 246 -18.85 -1.83 -5.16
N ALA A 247 -19.71 -1.51 -6.12
CA ALA A 247 -20.76 -0.50 -5.92
C ALA A 247 -21.71 -0.91 -4.77
N GLY A 248 -22.09 0.06 -3.93
CA GLY A 248 -22.91 -0.16 -2.74
C GLY A 248 -22.17 -0.75 -1.52
N SER A 249 -20.93 -1.23 -1.67
CA SER A 249 -20.17 -1.84 -0.57
C SER A 249 -18.80 -1.18 -0.32
N GLY A 250 -18.09 -0.79 -1.37
CA GLY A 250 -16.73 -0.24 -1.29
C GLY A 250 -15.61 -1.28 -1.18
N VAL A 251 -15.93 -2.57 -1.09
CA VAL A 251 -14.92 -3.65 -1.07
C VAL A 251 -14.12 -3.67 -2.39
N LEU A 252 -12.81 -3.87 -2.28
CA LEU A 252 -11.92 -3.93 -3.44
C LEU A 252 -12.13 -5.21 -4.27
N VAL A 253 -12.25 -5.05 -5.59
CA VAL A 253 -11.95 -6.10 -6.57
C VAL A 253 -10.66 -5.73 -7.28
N THR A 254 -9.69 -6.65 -7.21
CA THR A 254 -8.33 -6.46 -7.70
C THR A 254 -8.26 -5.95 -9.14
N GLU A 255 -7.33 -5.02 -9.40
CA GLU A 255 -6.93 -4.65 -10.76
C GLU A 255 -6.36 -5.84 -11.54
N GLY A 256 -5.93 -6.90 -10.84
CA GLY A 256 -5.58 -8.19 -11.44
C GLY A 256 -6.71 -8.75 -12.31
N CYS A 257 -7.98 -8.48 -12.01
CA CYS A 257 -9.10 -8.88 -12.86
C CYS A 257 -8.97 -8.32 -14.29
N ARG A 258 -8.52 -7.06 -14.42
CA ARG A 258 -8.22 -6.44 -15.71
C ARG A 258 -6.89 -6.95 -16.28
N GLY A 259 -5.92 -7.21 -15.42
CA GLY A 259 -4.64 -7.83 -15.77
C GLY A 259 -4.78 -9.22 -16.43
N GLU A 260 -5.75 -10.02 -15.97
CA GLU A 260 -6.07 -11.33 -16.56
C GLU A 260 -6.97 -11.23 -17.82
N GLY A 261 -7.30 -10.01 -18.27
CA GLY A 261 -8.08 -9.77 -19.49
C GLY A 261 -9.54 -9.37 -19.28
N GLY A 262 -9.96 -9.11 -18.03
CA GLY A 262 -11.23 -8.44 -17.74
C GLY A 262 -11.26 -7.00 -18.26
N TYR A 263 -12.45 -6.47 -18.51
CA TYR A 263 -12.61 -5.10 -19.03
C TYR A 263 -13.90 -4.43 -18.54
N LEU A 264 -13.91 -3.11 -18.62
CA LEU A 264 -15.00 -2.26 -18.15
C LEU A 264 -16.00 -1.98 -19.26
N LEU A 265 -17.28 -2.04 -18.93
CA LEU A 265 -18.42 -1.79 -19.81
C LEU A 265 -19.36 -0.72 -19.23
N ASN A 266 -19.82 0.20 -20.07
CA ASN A 266 -20.91 1.11 -19.74
C ASN A 266 -22.28 0.46 -20.02
N LYS A 267 -23.38 1.19 -19.80
CA LYS A 267 -24.75 0.67 -19.95
C LYS A 267 -25.13 0.30 -21.38
N ASP A 268 -24.44 0.89 -22.35
CA ASP A 268 -24.66 0.67 -23.78
C ASP A 268 -23.85 -0.55 -24.29
N GLY A 269 -23.12 -1.23 -23.40
CA GLY A 269 -22.29 -2.38 -23.73
C GLY A 269 -20.93 -2.01 -24.35
N GLU A 270 -20.55 -0.72 -24.29
CA GLU A 270 -19.31 -0.24 -24.86
C GLU A 270 -18.12 -0.50 -23.92
N ARG A 271 -17.02 -1.02 -24.47
CA ARG A 271 -15.71 -1.06 -23.79
C ARG A 271 -15.04 0.32 -23.84
N PHE A 272 -15.60 1.26 -23.08
CA PHE A 272 -15.27 2.68 -23.16
C PHE A 272 -13.79 3.03 -22.92
N MET A 273 -13.02 2.19 -22.21
CA MET A 273 -11.59 2.45 -22.02
C MET A 273 -10.77 2.45 -23.31
N GLU A 274 -11.27 1.84 -24.39
CA GLU A 274 -10.65 1.95 -25.72
C GLU A 274 -10.69 3.37 -26.28
N ARG A 275 -11.71 4.18 -25.90
CA ARG A 275 -11.81 5.60 -26.23
C ARG A 275 -10.88 6.46 -25.36
N TYR A 276 -10.89 6.27 -24.04
CA TYR A 276 -10.13 7.13 -23.12
C TYR A 276 -8.63 6.86 -23.10
N ALA A 277 -8.22 5.60 -23.32
CA ALA A 277 -6.82 5.20 -23.32
C ALA A 277 -6.54 4.19 -24.45
N PRO A 278 -6.45 4.62 -25.71
CA PRO A 278 -6.40 3.71 -26.87
C PRO A 278 -5.30 2.63 -26.79
N ASN A 279 -4.15 2.99 -26.22
CA ASN A 279 -3.01 2.10 -26.05
C ASN A 279 -3.21 1.12 -24.88
N ALA A 280 -3.33 1.65 -23.66
CA ALA A 280 -3.35 0.85 -22.42
C ALA A 280 -4.72 0.27 -22.06
N LYS A 281 -5.80 0.85 -22.60
CA LYS A 281 -7.19 0.48 -22.35
C LYS A 281 -7.47 0.38 -20.85
N ASP A 282 -8.04 -0.73 -20.39
CA ASP A 282 -8.39 -1.00 -18.99
C ASP A 282 -7.17 -1.09 -18.04
N LEU A 283 -5.95 -1.17 -18.60
CA LEU A 283 -4.67 -1.16 -17.89
C LEU A 283 -3.96 0.20 -17.95
N ALA A 284 -4.68 1.28 -18.27
CA ALA A 284 -4.19 2.63 -18.03
C ALA A 284 -3.95 2.90 -16.52
N SER A 285 -3.32 4.04 -16.21
CA SER A 285 -3.12 4.46 -14.82
C SER A 285 -4.46 4.66 -14.10
N ARG A 286 -4.48 4.40 -12.79
CA ARG A 286 -5.71 4.35 -12.00
C ARG A 286 -6.48 5.65 -12.00
N ASP A 287 -5.79 6.78 -12.01
CA ASP A 287 -6.37 8.11 -12.04
C ASP A 287 -7.12 8.34 -13.37
N ILE A 288 -6.57 7.91 -14.51
CA ILE A 288 -7.22 7.96 -15.83
C ILE A 288 -8.45 7.05 -15.84
N VAL A 289 -8.31 5.78 -15.43
CA VAL A 289 -9.43 4.83 -15.44
C VAL A 289 -10.56 5.28 -14.51
N SER A 290 -10.23 5.75 -13.30
CA SER A 290 -11.22 6.25 -12.34
C SER A 290 -11.96 7.47 -12.88
N ARG A 291 -11.25 8.45 -13.48
CA ARG A 291 -11.90 9.60 -14.11
C ARG A 291 -12.80 9.19 -15.28
N ALA A 292 -12.34 8.27 -16.14
CA ALA A 292 -13.13 7.75 -17.25
C ALA A 292 -14.45 7.11 -16.79
N ILE A 293 -14.40 6.28 -15.73
CA ILE A 293 -15.62 5.69 -15.14
C ILE A 293 -16.57 6.79 -14.67
N MET A 294 -16.07 7.80 -13.96
CA MET A 294 -16.91 8.88 -13.46
C MET A 294 -17.51 9.73 -14.58
N ILE A 295 -16.77 9.98 -15.66
CA ILE A 295 -17.29 10.69 -16.85
C ILE A 295 -18.42 9.87 -17.49
N GLU A 296 -18.26 8.55 -17.67
CA GLU A 296 -19.34 7.69 -18.19
C GLU A 296 -20.59 7.77 -17.30
N ILE A 297 -20.44 7.77 -15.98
CA ILE A 297 -21.56 7.90 -15.05
C ILE A 297 -22.23 9.29 -15.15
N LEU A 298 -21.44 10.37 -15.13
CA LEU A 298 -21.93 11.76 -15.16
C LEU A 298 -22.60 12.12 -16.48
N GLU A 299 -22.15 11.53 -17.59
CA GLU A 299 -22.77 11.68 -18.91
C GLU A 299 -23.90 10.66 -19.15
N ASN A 300 -24.45 10.09 -18.07
CA ASN A 300 -25.58 9.18 -18.07
C ASN A 300 -25.37 7.87 -18.85
N ARG A 301 -24.13 7.44 -19.08
CA ARG A 301 -23.78 6.12 -19.66
C ARG A 301 -23.47 5.06 -18.60
N GLY A 302 -23.46 5.42 -17.32
CA GLY A 302 -23.40 4.46 -16.21
C GLY A 302 -24.72 3.69 -16.02
N PHE A 303 -24.63 2.52 -15.39
CA PHE A 303 -25.78 1.82 -14.83
C PHE A 303 -26.24 2.52 -13.54
N SER A 304 -27.52 2.41 -13.19
CA SER A 304 -28.05 2.88 -11.90
C SER A 304 -29.13 1.92 -11.42
N ASN A 305 -28.98 1.41 -10.20
CA ASN A 305 -29.95 0.53 -9.54
C ASN A 305 -29.83 0.70 -8.00
N TYR A 306 -30.33 -0.28 -7.23
CA TYR A 306 -30.27 -0.25 -5.76
C TYR A 306 -28.85 -0.22 -5.16
N LEU A 307 -27.81 -0.54 -5.94
CA LEU A 307 -26.40 -0.44 -5.54
C LEU A 307 -25.81 0.96 -5.77
N GLY A 308 -26.59 1.87 -6.38
CA GLY A 308 -26.15 3.18 -6.84
C GLY A 308 -25.59 3.16 -8.28
N SER A 309 -25.03 4.29 -8.70
CA SER A 309 -24.42 4.45 -10.02
C SER A 309 -23.14 3.63 -10.15
N HIS A 310 -22.95 2.93 -11.26
CA HIS A 310 -21.78 2.07 -11.47
C HIS A 310 -21.53 1.77 -12.95
N VAL A 311 -20.38 1.17 -13.24
CA VAL A 311 -20.09 0.48 -14.51
C VAL A 311 -19.91 -1.01 -14.25
N LYS A 312 -19.78 -1.81 -15.31
CA LYS A 312 -19.64 -3.27 -15.20
C LYS A 312 -18.20 -3.72 -15.47
N LEU A 313 -17.63 -4.53 -14.58
CA LEU A 313 -16.39 -5.27 -14.82
C LEU A 313 -16.71 -6.68 -15.31
N LYS A 314 -16.46 -6.96 -16.59
CA LYS A 314 -16.77 -8.25 -17.23
C LYS A 314 -15.60 -9.23 -17.14
N LEU A 315 -15.89 -10.45 -16.71
CA LEU A 315 -14.90 -11.52 -16.47
C LEU A 315 -15.32 -12.91 -16.98
N ASP A 316 -16.58 -13.09 -17.38
CA ASP A 316 -17.15 -14.40 -17.77
C ASP A 316 -16.39 -15.09 -18.93
N HIS A 317 -15.79 -14.32 -19.83
CA HIS A 317 -15.05 -14.81 -21.00
C HIS A 317 -13.72 -15.48 -20.65
N LEU A 318 -13.27 -15.34 -19.39
CA LEU A 318 -12.07 -15.99 -18.88
C LEU A 318 -12.36 -17.40 -18.33
N GLY A 319 -13.59 -17.92 -18.50
CA GLY A 319 -14.02 -19.19 -17.90
C GLY A 319 -14.31 -19.08 -16.40
N ASN A 320 -14.55 -17.85 -15.91
CA ASN A 320 -14.87 -17.58 -14.52
C ASN A 320 -16.29 -18.09 -14.16
N PRO A 321 -16.50 -18.73 -12.99
CA PRO A 321 -17.85 -19.14 -12.56
C PRO A 321 -18.83 -17.97 -12.35
N ILE A 322 -18.33 -16.74 -12.23
CA ILE A 322 -19.14 -15.52 -12.18
C ILE A 322 -19.77 -15.29 -13.56
N LYS A 323 -21.09 -15.53 -13.64
CA LYS A 323 -21.87 -15.42 -14.89
C LYS A 323 -22.30 -13.99 -15.23
N GLU A 324 -22.27 -13.07 -14.26
CA GLU A 324 -22.69 -11.69 -14.45
C GLU A 324 -21.55 -10.71 -14.14
N PRO A 325 -21.35 -9.64 -14.94
CA PRO A 325 -20.33 -8.64 -14.66
C PRO A 325 -20.49 -7.98 -13.29
N ILE A 326 -19.37 -7.66 -12.65
CA ILE A 326 -19.36 -7.10 -11.30
C ILE A 326 -19.67 -5.60 -11.37
N PRO A 327 -20.62 -5.07 -10.56
CA PRO A 327 -20.90 -3.64 -10.50
C PRO A 327 -19.79 -2.92 -9.73
N VAL A 328 -19.13 -1.97 -10.38
CA VAL A 328 -17.94 -1.30 -9.83
C VAL A 328 -18.01 0.23 -9.98
N ILE A 329 -17.39 0.92 -9.01
CA ILE A 329 -17.25 2.38 -8.98
C ILE A 329 -15.90 2.77 -8.35
N PRO A 330 -15.26 3.86 -8.81
CA PRO A 330 -14.11 4.45 -8.14
C PRO A 330 -14.35 4.64 -6.64
N THR A 331 -13.47 4.07 -5.83
CA THR A 331 -13.59 4.07 -4.37
C THR A 331 -12.26 4.49 -3.74
N CYS A 332 -12.28 5.37 -2.73
CA CYS A 332 -11.06 5.81 -2.04
C CYS A 332 -10.25 4.58 -1.59
N HIS A 333 -8.94 4.57 -1.89
CA HIS A 333 -8.13 3.37 -1.76
C HIS A 333 -6.78 3.62 -1.10
N TYR A 334 -6.02 4.61 -1.55
CA TYR A 334 -4.65 4.79 -1.09
C TYR A 334 -4.32 6.27 -0.94
N MET A 335 -3.54 6.57 0.10
CA MET A 335 -3.05 7.91 0.42
C MET A 335 -1.62 7.98 -0.11
N MET A 336 -1.38 8.77 -1.16
CA MET A 336 -0.01 8.97 -1.67
C MET A 336 0.79 9.88 -0.75
N GLY A 337 0.14 10.91 -0.21
CA GLY A 337 0.74 11.78 0.78
C GLY A 337 1.06 11.08 2.10
N GLY A 338 1.82 11.76 2.93
CA GLY A 338 2.24 11.24 4.23
C GLY A 338 3.30 12.09 4.91
N ILE A 339 4.04 11.46 5.81
CA ILE A 339 5.18 12.09 6.48
C ILE A 339 6.37 12.01 5.50
N PRO A 340 7.00 13.13 5.14
CA PRO A 340 8.09 13.14 4.16
C PRO A 340 9.35 12.50 4.75
N THR A 341 10.03 11.67 3.96
CA THR A 341 11.20 10.91 4.40
C THR A 341 12.31 10.88 3.36
N LYS A 342 13.55 10.69 3.83
CA LYS A 342 14.68 10.27 3.00
C LYS A 342 14.57 8.78 2.66
N ILE A 343 15.38 8.30 1.70
CA ILE A 343 15.48 6.88 1.31
C ILE A 343 15.74 5.95 2.51
N ASN A 344 16.50 6.42 3.50
CA ASN A 344 16.81 5.66 4.72
C ASN A 344 15.68 5.66 5.77
N GLY A 345 14.55 6.32 5.49
CA GLY A 345 13.38 6.40 6.36
C GLY A 345 13.39 7.52 7.40
N GLN A 346 14.44 8.36 7.45
CA GLN A 346 14.47 9.52 8.35
C GLN A 346 13.46 10.57 7.89
N VAL A 347 12.70 11.12 8.84
CA VAL A 347 11.73 12.18 8.58
C VAL A 347 12.45 13.50 8.31
N ILE A 348 11.96 14.25 7.34
CA ILE A 348 12.43 15.60 7.05
C ILE A 348 11.41 16.66 7.48
N SER A 349 11.92 17.80 7.92
CA SER A 349 11.14 19.02 8.14
C SER A 349 11.78 20.18 7.35
N ILE A 350 11.11 21.33 7.35
CA ILE A 350 11.57 22.52 6.65
C ILE A 350 11.90 23.59 7.70
N ASN A 351 13.10 24.18 7.62
CA ASN A 351 13.49 25.29 8.51
C ASN A 351 12.88 26.63 8.05
N HIS A 352 13.09 27.71 8.83
CA HIS A 352 12.58 29.05 8.48
C HIS A 352 13.12 29.63 7.15
N LYS A 353 14.12 29.01 6.54
CA LYS A 353 14.70 29.39 5.24
C LYS A 353 14.22 28.52 4.08
N ASN A 354 13.23 27.66 4.31
CA ASN A 354 12.74 26.68 3.34
C ASN A 354 13.76 25.59 2.96
N GLU A 355 14.69 25.24 3.86
CA GLU A 355 15.67 24.17 3.64
C GLU A 355 15.26 22.89 4.40
N ASN A 356 15.52 21.72 3.80
CA ASN A 356 15.27 20.43 4.43
C ASN A 356 16.20 20.20 5.62
N ILE A 357 15.64 19.83 6.78
CA ILE A 357 16.36 19.48 8.00
C ILE A 357 15.87 18.13 8.56
N ASP A 358 16.76 17.40 9.23
CA ASP A 358 16.42 16.15 9.93
C ASP A 358 15.78 16.46 11.29
N ILE A 359 14.77 15.69 11.68
CA ILE A 359 14.01 15.87 12.94
C ILE A 359 13.84 14.57 13.74
#